data_AF-A0ABD4Q4G2-F1
#
_entry.id   AF-A0ABD4Q4G2-F1
#
_cell.length_a   1.000
_cell.length_b   1.000
_cell.length_c   1.000
_cell.angle_alpha   90.00
_cell.angle_beta   90.00
_cell.angle_gamma   90.00
#
_symmetry.space_group_name_H-M   'P 1'
#
loop_
_entity.id
_entity.type
_entity.pdbx_description
1 polymer ?
#
loop_
_entity_poly.entity_id
_entity_poly.type
_entity_poly.pdbx_seq_one_letter_code
_entity_poly.pdbx_strand_id
1 'polypeptide(L)'
;VLGMSELLLATPLDELQRGYAASIQHAGTHLLRLVNDALDLARIEAGRLELDIRPFDLMSMLAQVETLMEPMAHHRGLAFERSFNLPGPV
;
A
#
# COMPACT_ATOMS: atom_id res chain seq x y z
N VAL A 1 -16.40 11.20 -1.55
CA VAL A 1 -15.59 12.14 -0.73
C VAL A 1 -14.16 12.25 -1.25
N LEU A 2 -13.39 11.15 -1.33
CA LEU A 2 -12.01 11.14 -1.84
C LEU A 2 -11.84 11.79 -3.23
N GLY A 3 -12.63 11.37 -4.22
CA GLY A 3 -12.58 11.99 -5.56
C GLY A 3 -12.94 13.47 -5.56
N MET A 4 -13.83 13.92 -4.66
CA MET A 4 -14.15 15.35 -4.54
C MET A 4 -13.01 16.14 -3.90
N SER A 5 -12.28 15.55 -2.93
CA SER A 5 -11.09 16.19 -2.37
C SER A 5 -9.93 16.27 -3.37
N GLU A 6 -9.79 15.27 -4.26
CA GLU A 6 -8.81 15.33 -5.36
C GLU A 6 -9.14 16.42 -6.38
N LEU A 7 -10.41 16.51 -6.79
CA LEU A 7 -10.87 17.57 -7.68
C LEU A 7 -10.68 18.96 -7.05
N LEU A 8 -10.94 19.11 -5.74
CA LEU A 8 -10.72 20.35 -5.02
C LEU A 8 -9.23 20.72 -4.93
N LEU A 9 -8.35 19.75 -4.66
CA LEU A 9 -6.89 19.97 -4.65
C LEU A 9 -6.34 20.38 -6.03
N ALA A 10 -7.06 20.06 -7.11
CA ALA A 10 -6.75 20.47 -8.47
C ALA A 10 -7.24 21.90 -8.82
N THR A 11 -8.00 22.57 -7.96
CA THR A 11 -8.40 23.98 -8.15
C THR A 11 -7.41 24.95 -7.50
N PRO A 12 -7.43 26.25 -7.86
CA PRO A 12 -6.72 27.28 -7.10
C PRO A 12 -7.22 27.31 -5.65
N LEU A 13 -6.30 27.14 -4.69
CA LEU A 13 -6.57 27.17 -3.25
C LEU A 13 -5.48 28.00 -2.59
N ASP A 14 -5.85 28.77 -1.56
CA ASP A 14 -4.86 29.34 -0.65
C ASP A 14 -4.19 28.25 0.20
N GLU A 15 -3.14 28.62 0.95
CA GLU A 15 -2.33 27.66 1.71
C GLU A 15 -3.13 26.96 2.82
N LEU A 16 -4.04 27.69 3.49
CA LEU A 16 -4.87 27.14 4.55
C LEU A 16 -5.90 26.16 3.99
N GLN A 17 -6.58 26.54 2.91
CA GLN A 17 -7.53 25.71 2.19
C GLN A 17 -6.88 24.44 1.64
N ARG A 18 -5.67 24.57 1.06
CA ARG A 18 -4.89 23.42 0.58
C ARG A 18 -4.52 22.49 1.73
N GLY A 19 -4.14 23.02 2.89
CA GLY A 19 -3.88 22.25 4.11
C GLY A 19 -5.10 21.44 4.57
N TYR A 20 -6.29 22.05 4.59
CA TYR A 20 -7.53 21.35 4.92
C TYR A 20 -7.90 20.28 3.90
N ALA A 21 -7.84 20.60 2.60
CA ALA A 21 -8.15 19.65 1.54
C ALA A 21 -7.20 18.45 1.54
N ALA A 22 -5.90 18.67 1.77
CA ALA A 22 -4.91 17.61 1.92
C ALA A 22 -5.18 16.74 3.16
N SER A 23 -5.55 17.35 4.29
CA SER A 23 -5.90 16.62 5.51
C SER A 23 -7.13 15.73 5.32
N ILE A 24 -8.15 16.23 4.62
CA ILE A 24 -9.36 15.45 4.26
C ILE A 24 -8.99 14.27 3.34
N GLN A 25 -8.18 14.51 2.31
CA GLN A 25 -7.73 13.46 1.39
C GLN A 25 -6.96 12.37 2.15
N HIS A 26 -6.04 12.77 3.04
CA HIS A 26 -5.20 11.84 3.79
C HIS A 26 -6.05 10.99 4.75
N ALA A 27 -6.94 11.63 5.51
CA ALA A 27 -7.85 10.95 6.42
C ALA A 27 -8.80 10.00 5.67
N GLY A 28 -9.34 10.44 4.53
CA GLY A 28 -10.19 9.61 3.67
C GLY A 28 -9.46 8.39 3.13
N THR A 29 -8.22 8.56 2.68
CA THR A 29 -7.41 7.46 2.13
C THR A 29 -7.08 6.44 3.20
N HIS A 30 -6.73 6.92 4.40
CA HIS A 30 -6.48 6.06 5.55
C HIS A 30 -7.72 5.28 5.98
N LEU A 31 -8.89 5.94 6.05
CA LEU A 31 -10.14 5.28 6.39
C LEU A 31 -10.55 4.25 5.34
N LEU A 32 -10.41 4.56 4.05
CA LEU A 32 -10.72 3.62 2.97
C LEU A 32 -9.85 2.36 3.07
N ARG A 33 -8.56 2.52 3.37
CA ARG A 33 -7.66 1.39 3.64
C ARG A 33 -8.16 0.52 4.79
N LEU A 34 -8.53 1.13 5.92
CA LEU A 34 -9.09 0.38 7.07
C LEU A 34 -10.40 -0.35 6.73
N VAL A 35 -11.28 0.27 5.93
CA VAL A 35 -12.51 -0.37 5.45
C VAL A 35 -12.19 -1.57 4.57
N ASN A 36 -11.24 -1.44 3.64
CA ASN A 36 -10.80 -2.54 2.79
C ASN A 36 -10.19 -3.67 3.62
N ASP A 37 -9.29 -3.35 4.56
CA ASP A 37 -8.69 -4.34 5.47
C ASP A 37 -9.76 -5.11 6.25
N ALA A 38 -10.81 -4.43 6.73
CA ALA A 38 -11.92 -5.07 7.45
C ALA A 38 -12.79 -5.94 6.53
N LEU A 39 -13.04 -5.52 5.29
CA LEU A 39 -13.77 -6.31 4.30
C LEU A 39 -12.99 -7.56 3.89
N ASP A 40 -11.68 -7.44 3.72
CA ASP A 40 -10.80 -8.57 3.39
C ASP A 40 -10.77 -9.58 4.53
N LEU A 41 -10.67 -9.11 5.78
CA LEU A 41 -10.77 -9.97 6.96
C LEU A 41 -12.12 -10.70 7.01
N ALA A 42 -13.23 -9.99 6.78
CA ALA A 42 -14.56 -10.60 6.73
C ALA A 42 -14.72 -11.64 5.61
N ARG A 43 -14.04 -11.46 4.47
CA ARG A 43 -14.00 -12.46 3.39
C ARG A 43 -13.20 -13.69 3.82
N ILE A 44 -12.06 -13.50 4.47
CA ILE A 44 -11.22 -14.59 5.01
C ILE A 44 -12.02 -15.43 6.03
N GLU A 45 -12.62 -14.78 7.03
CA GLU A 45 -13.37 -15.46 8.09
C GLU A 45 -14.60 -16.21 7.57
N ALA A 46 -15.24 -15.70 6.52
CA ALA A 46 -16.36 -16.36 5.88
C ALA A 46 -15.96 -17.43 4.85
N GLY A 47 -14.65 -17.69 4.67
CA GLY A 47 -14.15 -18.64 3.68
C GLY A 47 -14.39 -18.21 2.23
N ARG A 48 -14.56 -16.91 1.98
CA ARG A 48 -14.85 -16.31 0.66
C ARG A 48 -13.65 -15.58 0.04
N LEU A 49 -12.45 -15.74 0.58
CA LEU A 49 -11.24 -15.21 -0.06
C LEU A 49 -10.90 -16.11 -1.26
N GLU A 50 -10.91 -15.52 -2.46
CA GLU A 50 -10.50 -16.19 -3.69
C GLU A 50 -9.05 -15.84 -4.03
N LEU A 51 -8.24 -16.85 -4.30
CA LEU A 51 -6.85 -16.65 -4.73
C LEU A 51 -6.81 -16.54 -6.26
N ASP A 52 -6.13 -15.52 -6.76
CA ASP A 52 -5.78 -15.39 -8.18
C ASP A 52 -4.55 -16.26 -8.49
N ILE A 53 -4.78 -17.51 -8.86
CA ILE A 53 -3.73 -18.47 -9.19
C ILE A 53 -3.25 -18.24 -10.62
N ARG A 54 -2.14 -17.52 -10.76
CA ARG A 54 -1.50 -17.27 -12.05
C ARG A 54 0.03 -17.24 -11.93
N PRO A 55 0.77 -17.59 -13.00
CA PRO A 55 2.21 -17.41 -13.02
C PRO A 55 2.59 -15.95 -12.80
N PHE A 56 3.59 -15.71 -11.96
CA PHE A 56 4.17 -14.39 -11.76
C PHE A 56 5.69 -14.52 -11.54
N ASP A 57 6.42 -13.44 -11.84
CA ASP A 57 7.87 -13.39 -11.60
C ASP A 57 8.14 -13.06 -10.13
N LEU A 58 8.48 -14.10 -9.37
CA LEU A 58 8.82 -13.99 -7.95
C LEU A 58 10.03 -13.09 -7.72
N MET A 59 11.06 -13.15 -8.58
CA MET A 59 12.28 -12.37 -8.40
C MET A 59 12.03 -10.87 -8.63
N SER A 60 11.23 -10.54 -9.63
CA SER A 60 10.79 -9.15 -9.88
C SER A 60 9.94 -8.61 -8.72
N MET A 61 9.02 -9.41 -8.18
CA MET A 61 8.21 -9.02 -7.03
C MET A 61 9.08 -8.76 -5.78
N LEU A 62 10.05 -9.64 -5.51
CA LEU A 62 10.97 -9.48 -4.39
C LEU A 62 11.86 -8.24 -4.53
N ALA A 63 12.34 -7.95 -5.73
CA ALA A 63 13.10 -6.73 -6.00
C ALA A 63 12.28 -5.45 -5.74
N GLN A 64 10.97 -5.47 -6.03
CA GLN A 64 10.08 -4.35 -5.71
C GLN A 64 9.93 -4.14 -4.19
N VAL A 65 9.83 -5.24 -3.43
CA VAL A 65 9.79 -5.18 -1.96
C VAL A 65 11.10 -4.62 -1.42
N GLU A 66 12.24 -5.09 -1.91
CA GLU A 66 13.59 -4.62 -1.52
C GLU A 66 13.73 -3.11 -1.77
N THR A 67 13.33 -2.64 -2.95
CA THR A 67 13.37 -1.21 -3.32
C THR A 67 12.57 -0.32 -2.34
N LEU A 68 11.50 -0.86 -1.74
CA LEU A 68 10.69 -0.15 -0.76
C LEU A 68 11.26 -0.25 0.66
N MET A 69 11.77 -1.42 1.05
CA MET A 69 12.16 -1.72 2.43
C MET A 69 13.58 -1.31 2.78
N GLU A 70 14.53 -1.45 1.85
CA GLU A 70 15.95 -1.13 2.08
C GLU A 70 16.16 0.34 2.51
N PRO A 71 15.56 1.36 1.84
CA PRO A 71 15.66 2.74 2.30
C PRO A 71 15.08 2.96 3.70
N MET A 72 13.99 2.27 4.03
CA MET A 72 13.36 2.37 5.37
C MET A 72 14.25 1.77 6.46
N ALA A 73 14.93 0.66 6.17
CA ALA A 73 15.90 0.05 7.08
C ALA A 73 17.10 0.97 7.28
N HIS A 74 17.69 1.51 6.20
CA HIS A 74 18.80 2.44 6.27
C HIS A 74 18.48 3.71 7.06
N HIS A 75 17.29 4.30 6.87
CA HIS A 75 16.86 5.47 7.64
C HIS A 75 16.78 5.18 9.15
N ARG A 76 16.59 3.90 9.53
CA ARG A 76 16.58 3.45 10.93
C ARG A 76 17.94 2.91 11.41
N GLY A 77 18.99 2.98 10.59
CA GLY A 77 20.31 2.44 10.89
C GLY A 77 20.36 0.91 10.92
N LEU A 78 19.42 0.25 10.25
CA LEU A 78 19.31 -1.21 10.18
C LEU A 78 19.87 -1.73 8.85
N ALA A 79 20.46 -2.92 8.88
CA ALA A 79 20.79 -3.67 7.68
C ALA A 79 19.54 -4.37 7.13
N PHE A 80 19.41 -4.42 5.81
CA PHE A 80 18.39 -5.19 5.12
C PHE A 80 19.08 -6.33 4.35
N GLU A 81 18.76 -7.57 4.69
CA GLU A 81 19.34 -8.76 4.04
C GLU A 81 18.23 -9.64 3.49
N ARG A 82 18.44 -10.17 2.28
CA ARG A 82 17.56 -11.16 1.66
C ARG A 82 18.25 -12.53 1.65
N SER A 83 17.55 -13.55 2.13
CA SER A 83 18.01 -14.93 2.07
C SER A 83 16.92 -15.78 1.43
N PHE A 84 17.27 -16.45 0.34
CA PHE A 84 16.35 -17.34 -0.37
C PHE A 84 16.85 -18.76 -0.24
N ASN A 85 16.12 -19.58 0.51
CA ASN A 85 16.25 -21.02 0.45
C ASN A 85 15.15 -21.54 -0.48
N LEU A 86 15.36 -21.38 -1.78
CA LEU A 86 14.45 -21.93 -2.78
C LEU A 86 14.68 -23.44 -2.84
N PRO A 87 13.65 -24.29 -2.61
CA PRO A 87 13.74 -25.67 -3.06
C PRO A 87 13.98 -25.64 -4.58
N GLY A 88 14.81 -26.57 -5.07
CA GLY A 88 15.34 -26.61 -6.45
C GLY A 88 14.29 -26.47 -7.57
N PRO A 89 14.73 -26.40 -8.83
CA PRO A 89 13.96 -25.80 -9.92
C PRO A 89 12.56 -26.41 -10.07
N VAL A 90 11.56 -25.53 -10.14
CA VAL A 90 10.18 -25.80 -10.61
C VAL A 90 10.16 -26.24 -12.06
#